data_AF-A0A7R8UL46-F1
#
_entry.id   AF-A0A7R8UL46-F1
#
_cell.length_a   1.000
_cell.length_b   1.000
_cell.length_c   1.000
_cell.angle_alpha   90.00
_cell.angle_beta   90.00
_cell.angle_gamma   90.00
#
_symmetry.space_group_name_H-M   'P 1'
#
loop_
_entity.id
_entity.type
_entity.pdbx_description
1 polymer ?
#
loop_
_entity_poly.entity_id
_entity_poly.type
_entity_poly.pdbx_seq_one_letter_code
_entity_poly.pdbx_strand_id
1 'polypeptide(L)'
;MEAAVEEVLGGCSMRSAAFLKNVTHFTLSRYVKKTKEHSEKNIRYAPNYSVMMISTAEQKEKLKNVLIMCSKMNMAYQQKIANELHMMWQ
;
A
#
# COMPACT_ATOMS: atom_id res chain seq x y z
N MET A 1 12.09 6.90 -4.13
CA MET A 1 11.83 6.35 -5.48
C MET A 1 12.14 7.38 -6.56
N GLU A 2 11.55 8.58 -6.50
CA GLU A 2 11.87 9.70 -7.40
C GLU A 2 13.39 9.97 -7.50
N ALA A 3 14.05 10.22 -6.37
CA ALA A 3 15.51 10.38 -6.32
C ALA A 3 16.31 9.19 -6.85
N ALA A 4 15.76 7.97 -6.91
CA ALA A 4 16.43 6.83 -7.52
C ALA A 4 16.28 6.82 -9.04
N VAL A 5 15.15 7.30 -9.55
CA VAL A 5 14.89 7.45 -10.99
C VAL A 5 15.74 8.59 -11.55
N GLU A 6 15.85 9.72 -10.84
CA GLU A 6 16.69 10.86 -11.23
C GLU A 6 18.16 10.47 -11.40
N GLU A 7 18.72 9.69 -10.47
CA GLU A 7 20.10 9.19 -10.56
C GLU A 7 20.31 8.35 -11.84
N VAL A 8 19.34 7.52 -12.21
CA VAL A 8 19.40 6.73 -13.44
C VAL A 8 19.28 7.59 -14.69
N LEU A 9 18.40 8.61 -14.66
CA LEU A 9 18.28 9.57 -15.76
C LEU A 9 19.51 10.47 -15.89
N GLY A 10 20.22 10.72 -14.78
CA GLY A 10 21.51 11.41 -14.72
C GLY A 10 22.72 10.55 -15.13
N GLY A 11 22.50 9.29 -15.55
CA GLY A 11 23.54 8.42 -16.11
C GLY A 11 24.08 7.36 -15.15
N CYS A 12 23.59 7.27 -13.91
CA CYS A 12 23.96 6.21 -13.00
C CYS A 12 23.41 4.85 -13.47
N SER A 13 24.14 3.76 -13.20
CA SER A 13 23.63 2.43 -13.51
C SER A 13 22.42 2.10 -12.64
N MET A 14 21.44 1.38 -13.21
CA MET A 14 20.22 1.02 -12.49
C MET A 14 20.49 0.13 -11.26
N ARG A 15 21.57 -0.66 -11.28
CA ARG A 15 21.98 -1.47 -10.12
C ARG A 15 22.58 -0.60 -9.01
N SER A 16 23.44 0.35 -9.38
CA SER A 16 24.08 1.29 -8.45
C SER A 16 23.03 2.20 -7.79
N ALA A 17 22.13 2.78 -8.57
CA ALA A 17 21.04 3.62 -8.04
C ALA A 17 20.08 2.83 -7.14
N ALA A 18 19.76 1.57 -7.49
CA ALA A 18 18.94 0.70 -6.65
C ALA A 18 19.61 0.41 -5.30
N PHE A 19 20.90 0.11 -5.30
CA PHE A 19 21.68 -0.11 -4.09
C PHE A 19 21.77 1.16 -3.22
N LEU A 20 22.14 2.29 -3.82
CA LEU A 20 22.32 3.57 -3.12
C LEU A 20 21.04 4.10 -2.47
N LYS A 21 19.88 3.90 -3.11
CA LYS A 21 18.60 4.40 -2.61
C LYS A 21 17.78 3.32 -1.90
N ASN A 22 18.37 2.14 -1.67
CA ASN A 22 17.74 1.00 -1.01
C ASN A 22 16.35 0.66 -1.59
N VAL A 23 16.25 0.59 -2.92
CA VAL A 23 15.02 0.22 -3.65
C VAL A 23 15.28 -1.01 -4.49
N THR A 24 14.24 -1.83 -4.70
CA THR A 24 14.41 -3.01 -5.55
C THR A 24 14.65 -2.60 -7.02
N HIS A 25 15.54 -3.34 -7.68
CA HIS A 25 15.83 -3.14 -9.10
C HIS A 25 14.58 -3.25 -9.99
N PHE A 26 13.68 -4.19 -9.69
CA PHE A 26 12.43 -4.37 -10.42
C PHE A 26 11.51 -3.14 -10.31
N THR A 27 11.32 -2.62 -9.09
CA THR A 27 10.50 -1.43 -8.88
C THR A 27 11.11 -0.22 -9.56
N LEU A 28 12.43 -0.03 -9.45
CA LEU A 28 13.14 1.07 -10.10
C LEU A 28 12.99 1.02 -11.62
N SER A 29 13.23 -0.15 -12.24
CA SER A 29 13.09 -0.36 -13.69
C SER A 29 11.70 0.02 -14.21
N ARG A 30 10.64 -0.38 -13.49
CA ARG A 30 9.27 -0.01 -13.83
C ARG A 30 9.06 1.51 -13.86
N TYR A 31 9.57 2.22 -12.85
CA TYR A 31 9.40 3.68 -12.77
C TYR A 31 10.29 4.44 -13.75
N VAL A 32 11.51 3.97 -14.02
CA VAL A 32 12.38 4.55 -15.06
C VAL A 32 11.72 4.42 -16.42
N LYS A 33 11.20 3.25 -16.77
CA LYS A 33 10.46 3.03 -18.02
C LYS A 33 9.24 3.95 -18.12
N LYS A 34 8.40 3.98 -17.08
CA LYS A 34 7.23 4.86 -17.00
C LYS A 34 7.59 6.34 -17.17
N THR A 35 8.73 6.77 -16.62
CA THR A 35 9.21 8.16 -16.73
C THR A 35 9.70 8.50 -18.13
N LYS A 36 10.39 7.58 -18.80
CA LYS A 36 10.82 7.75 -20.19
C LYS A 36 9.65 7.77 -21.18
N GLU A 37 8.62 6.95 -20.92
CA GLU A 37 7.45 6.84 -21.81
C GLU A 37 6.46 7.99 -21.63
N HIS A 38 6.44 8.67 -20.48
CA HIS A 38 5.44 9.69 -20.15
C HIS A 38 6.12 10.93 -19.54
N SER A 39 6.88 11.66 -20.36
CA SER A 39 7.68 12.83 -19.97
C SER A 39 6.89 14.02 -19.41
N GLU A 40 5.57 14.05 -19.58
CA GLU A 40 4.74 15.24 -19.26
C GLU A 40 3.81 15.08 -18.05
N LYS A 41 3.85 13.95 -17.33
CA LYS A 41 2.89 13.71 -16.24
C LYS A 41 3.57 13.75 -14.88
N ASN A 42 2.88 14.32 -13.89
CA ASN A 42 3.16 14.14 -12.46
C ASN A 42 3.15 12.64 -12.14
N ILE A 43 4.28 11.96 -12.33
CA ILE A 43 4.40 10.52 -12.11
C ILE A 43 4.39 10.31 -10.60
N ARG A 44 3.30 9.73 -10.11
CA ARG A 44 3.22 9.26 -8.73
C ARG A 44 4.19 8.09 -8.54
N TYR A 45 5.24 8.30 -7.74
CA TYR A 45 6.24 7.30 -7.35
C TYR A 45 5.87 6.52 -6.07
N ALA A 46 4.57 6.35 -5.82
CA ALA A 46 4.03 5.67 -4.65
C ALA A 46 3.09 4.54 -5.06
N PRO A 47 2.98 3.46 -4.24
CA PRO A 47 2.00 2.42 -4.46
C PRO A 47 0.59 2.99 -4.53
N ASN A 48 -0.26 2.39 -5.38
CA ASN A 48 -1.67 2.76 -5.41
C ASN A 48 -2.44 2.01 -4.34
N TYR A 49 -2.46 2.54 -3.12
CA TYR A 49 -3.13 1.92 -1.98
C TYR A 49 -4.66 1.83 -2.14
N SER A 50 -5.27 2.58 -3.06
CA SER A 50 -6.71 2.43 -3.34
C SER A 50 -7.04 1.11 -4.04
N VAL A 51 -6.07 0.54 -4.77
CA VAL A 51 -6.24 -0.72 -5.52
C VAL A 51 -5.86 -1.93 -4.65
N MET A 52 -5.04 -1.72 -3.61
CA MET A 52 -4.73 -2.74 -2.60
C MET A 52 -5.76 -2.82 -1.47
N MET A 53 -6.98 -2.29 -1.67
CA MET A 53 -8.05 -2.47 -0.69
C MET A 53 -8.55 -3.91 -0.74
N ILE A 54 -8.05 -4.74 0.19
CA ILE A 54 -8.56 -6.09 0.47
C ILE A 54 -9.99 -6.03 1.04
N SER A 55 -10.43 -4.86 1.51
CA SER A 55 -11.73 -4.66 2.14
C SER A 55 -12.45 -3.43 1.59
N THR A 56 -13.73 -3.57 1.33
CA THR A 56 -14.62 -2.49 0.88
C THR A 56 -14.75 -1.41 1.96
N ALA A 57 -15.20 -0.20 1.57
CA ALA A 57 -15.46 0.87 2.52
C ALA A 57 -16.49 0.46 3.59
N GLU A 58 -17.48 -0.33 3.20
CA GLU A 58 -18.50 -0.88 4.11
C GLU A 58 -17.89 -1.85 5.12
N GLN A 59 -17.00 -2.76 4.69
CA GLN A 59 -16.30 -3.68 5.58
C GLN A 59 -15.44 -2.94 6.60
N LYS A 60 -14.80 -1.84 6.20
CA LYS A 60 -14.01 -0.99 7.10
C LYS A 60 -14.88 -0.30 8.16
N GLU A 61 -16.04 0.23 7.77
CA GLU A 61 -16.92 0.91 8.72
C GLU A 61 -17.54 -0.09 9.71
N LYS A 62 -17.94 -1.28 9.24
CA LYS A 62 -18.41 -2.34 10.13
C LYS A 62 -17.31 -2.82 11.10
N LEU A 63 -16.08 -3.02 10.62
CA LEU A 63 -14.96 -3.40 11.49
C LEU A 63 -14.66 -2.34 12.56
N LYS A 64 -14.68 -1.05 12.17
CA LYS A 64 -14.50 0.08 13.08
C LYS A 64 -15.56 0.08 14.19
N ASN A 65 -16.83 -0.16 13.84
CA ASN A 65 -17.92 -0.24 14.81
C ASN A 65 -17.73 -1.41 15.78
N VAL A 66 -17.30 -2.57 15.28
CA VAL A 66 -16.96 -3.73 16.11
C VAL A 66 -15.80 -3.43 17.06
N LEU A 67 -14.73 -2.79 16.59
CA LEU A 67 -13.59 -2.41 17.45
C LEU A 67 -14.00 -1.42 18.57
N ILE A 68 -14.87 -0.46 18.27
CA ILE A 68 -15.42 0.47 19.27
C ILE A 68 -16.33 -0.26 20.26
N MET A 69 -17.11 -1.25 19.80
CA MET A 69 -17.93 -2.09 20.68
C MET A 69 -17.05 -2.93 21.61
N CYS A 70 -16.02 -3.58 21.07
CA CYS A 70 -15.05 -4.36 21.83
C CYS A 70 -14.31 -3.51 22.87
N SER A 71 -13.89 -2.28 22.54
CA SER A 71 -13.14 -1.43 23.46
C SER A 71 -13.96 -0.95 24.65
N LYS A 72 -15.30 -0.97 24.54
CA LYS A 72 -16.24 -0.59 25.59
C LYS A 72 -16.79 -1.80 26.37
N MET A 73 -16.50 -3.03 25.93
CA MET A 73 -17.04 -4.26 26.52
C MET A 73 -16.03 -4.97 27.42
N ASN A 74 -16.48 -5.35 28.61
CA ASN A 74 -15.73 -6.22 29.52
C ASN A 74 -15.71 -7.67 28.98
N MET A 75 -14.67 -8.45 29.31
CA MET A 75 -14.25 -9.69 28.60
C MET A 75 -15.33 -10.77 28.33
N ALA A 76 -16.49 -10.74 28.99
CA ALA A 76 -17.55 -11.72 28.82
C ALA A 76 -18.28 -11.72 27.44
N TYR A 77 -18.20 -10.63 26.66
CA TYR A 77 -18.93 -10.52 25.38
C TYR A 77 -18.13 -10.92 24.12
N GLN A 78 -16.88 -11.36 24.27
CA GLN A 78 -15.95 -11.58 23.16
C GLN A 78 -16.36 -12.72 22.21
N GLN A 79 -17.01 -13.78 22.70
CA GLN A 79 -17.40 -14.94 21.89
C GLN A 79 -18.48 -14.62 20.83
N LYS A 80 -19.43 -13.73 21.18
CA LYS A 80 -20.52 -13.35 20.26
C LYS A 80 -20.01 -12.50 19.10
N ILE A 81 -19.07 -11.60 19.38
CA ILE A 81 -18.45 -10.72 18.39
C ILE A 81 -17.56 -11.52 17.42
N ALA A 82 -16.86 -12.55 17.90
CA ALA A 82 -16.06 -13.42 17.04
C ALA A 82 -16.92 -14.13 15.98
N ASN A 83 -18.14 -14.55 16.33
CA ASN A 83 -19.07 -15.18 15.40
C ASN A 83 -19.65 -14.19 14.39
N GLU A 84 -20.00 -12.97 14.81
CA GLU A 84 -20.46 -11.90 13.90
C GLU A 84 -19.37 -11.49 12.92
N LEU A 85 -18.10 -11.43 13.37
CA LEU A 85 -16.95 -11.20 12.49
C LEU A 85 -16.75 -12.36 11.51
N HIS A 86 -16.88 -13.63 11.91
CA HIS A 86 -16.71 -14.75 10.99
C HIS A 86 -17.74 -14.73 9.84
N MET A 87 -18.99 -14.35 10.14
CA MET A 87 -20.08 -14.25 9.16
C MET A 87 -19.90 -13.09 8.16
N MET A 88 -19.15 -12.04 8.52
CA MET A 88 -18.95 -10.87 7.65
C MET A 88 -17.90 -11.07 6.54
N TRP A 89 -17.10 -12.14 6.63
CA TRP A 89 -15.98 -12.41 5.72
C TRP A 89 -16.16 -13.72 4.92
N GLN A 90 -17.37 -14.30 4.96
CA GLN A 90 -17.85 -15.30 3.99
C GLN A 90 -18.63 -14.59 2.88
#